data_AF-A0A7V5DLI2-F1
#
_entry.id   AF-A0A7V5DLI2-F1
#
_cell.length_a   1.000
_cell.length_b   1.000
_cell.length_c   1.000
_cell.angle_alpha   90.00
_cell.angle_beta   90.00
_cell.angle_gamma   90.00
#
_symmetry.space_group_name_H-M   'P 1'
#
loop_
_entity.id
_entity.type
_entity.pdbx_description
1 polymer ?
#
loop_
_entity_poly.entity_id
_entity_poly.type
_entity_poly.pdbx_seq_one_letter_code
_entity_poly.pdbx_strand_id
1 'polypeptide(L)'
;MNQRARFHRLLTTPEGLAFVALAWVGFLLALLALLSGPSRALGLVRLLPITLSDDQRVGRIILLYHSLAIPFLASLVYLTMARMEIPPKIVQGVKPAITAGFLLTSIGGLTFGYLGRNWLFHGMYLVGLSLTYYAGVLLAIGLLPRKGSPERLARWAFGLAAIALLISATIGGAIGSFFGNGFKAVLAEDIIRQEHDIFQRGVIAHLHIMLTLIDVAILLLVARITPMGQRPSRWVYGLTIVGTVIVSLATWSVIIGPLEKVAHKVINVGAAFLLPAGILVAVMGFRALAREGGLLRDPFRLGLYWFLIFVNVVVTVPGVYVAMNLETYRLPAYLEVERTIAVGHWHVLATLSAAMGFLLVAHARRSRTWAARVSAWGMTLGTSMAFVFIMPYMFRQPGAAVTWPEPLFEAGIGVAMLSLAVYLVAEIVAFFRGWTVESTGSDTP
;
A
#
# COMPACT_ATOMS: atom_id res chain seq x y z
N MET A 1 22.80 -6.56 -24.32
CA MET A 1 21.44 -7.04 -24.67
C MET A 1 20.77 -6.03 -25.60
N ASN A 2 20.24 -6.44 -26.75
CA ASN A 2 19.61 -5.49 -27.70
C ASN A 2 18.32 -4.84 -27.10
N GLN A 3 17.87 -3.72 -27.67
CA GLN A 3 16.75 -2.95 -27.13
C GLN A 3 15.43 -3.76 -27.10
N ARG A 4 15.17 -4.59 -28.12
CA ARG A 4 13.99 -5.47 -28.18
C ARG A 4 13.95 -6.46 -27.01
N ALA A 5 15.08 -7.09 -26.68
CA ALA A 5 15.18 -8.02 -25.55
C ALA A 5 14.98 -7.31 -24.19
N ARG A 6 15.41 -6.05 -24.05
CA ARG A 6 15.14 -5.23 -22.86
C ARG A 6 13.65 -4.94 -22.68
N PHE A 7 12.97 -4.47 -23.74
CA PHE A 7 11.52 -4.27 -23.72
C PHE A 7 10.76 -5.56 -23.45
N HIS A 8 11.14 -6.65 -24.11
CA HIS A 8 10.54 -7.95 -23.88
C HIS A 8 10.67 -8.36 -22.42
N ARG A 9 11.87 -8.29 -21.81
CA ARG A 9 12.05 -8.61 -20.39
C ARG A 9 11.18 -7.72 -19.49
N LEU A 10 11.18 -6.40 -19.72
CA LEU A 10 10.40 -5.44 -18.94
C LEU A 10 8.89 -5.74 -18.95
N LEU A 11 8.35 -6.13 -20.11
CA LEU A 11 6.92 -6.32 -20.30
C LEU A 11 6.45 -7.77 -20.10
N THR A 12 7.37 -8.73 -19.94
CA THR A 12 7.01 -10.15 -19.81
C THR A 12 7.40 -10.77 -18.48
N THR A 13 8.45 -10.28 -17.80
CA THR A 13 8.81 -10.80 -16.47
C THR A 13 7.95 -10.14 -15.39
N PRO A 14 7.59 -10.86 -14.32
CA PRO A 14 6.84 -10.25 -13.22
C PRO A 14 7.59 -9.07 -12.59
N GLU A 15 8.90 -9.15 -12.36
CA GLU A 15 9.68 -8.04 -11.78
C GLU A 15 9.71 -6.81 -12.70
N GLY A 16 9.72 -7.02 -14.02
CA GLY A 16 9.61 -5.93 -14.99
C GLY A 16 8.25 -5.25 -14.91
N LEU A 17 7.17 -6.02 -14.89
CA LEU A 17 5.81 -5.51 -14.76
C LEU A 17 5.55 -4.85 -13.40
N ALA A 18 6.15 -5.35 -12.32
CA ALA A 18 6.12 -4.71 -11.00
C ALA A 18 6.71 -3.30 -11.05
N PHE A 19 7.83 -3.14 -11.76
CA PHE A 19 8.43 -1.83 -11.99
C PHE A 19 7.57 -0.94 -12.88
N VAL A 20 6.96 -1.47 -13.94
CA VAL A 20 6.02 -0.69 -14.78
C VAL A 20 4.85 -0.15 -13.95
N ALA A 21 4.27 -0.99 -13.08
CA ALA A 21 3.19 -0.58 -12.19
C ALA A 21 3.65 0.49 -11.18
N LEU A 22 4.84 0.36 -10.60
CA LEU A 22 5.42 1.39 -9.72
C LEU A 22 5.69 2.70 -10.47
N ALA A 23 6.25 2.63 -11.68
CA ALA A 23 6.50 3.79 -12.51
C ALA A 23 5.20 4.50 -12.88
N TRP A 24 4.13 3.74 -13.14
CA TRP A 24 2.79 4.26 -13.34
C TRP A 24 2.26 5.00 -12.10
N VAL A 25 2.39 4.42 -10.90
CA VAL A 25 2.04 5.12 -9.65
C VAL A 25 2.84 6.42 -9.50
N GLY A 26 4.15 6.39 -9.72
CA GLY A 26 4.99 7.59 -9.64
C GLY A 26 4.59 8.67 -10.65
N PHE A 27 4.22 8.28 -11.87
CA PHE A 27 3.66 9.18 -12.87
C PHE A 27 2.34 9.82 -12.41
N LEU A 28 1.41 9.02 -11.88
CA LEU A 28 0.14 9.53 -11.34
C LEU A 28 0.39 10.50 -10.18
N LEU A 29 1.28 10.18 -9.26
CA LEU A 29 1.65 11.06 -8.14
C LEU A 29 2.23 12.39 -8.65
N ALA A 30 3.12 12.35 -9.65
CA ALA A 30 3.69 13.57 -10.25
C ALA A 30 2.60 14.45 -10.89
N LEU A 31 1.64 13.85 -11.61
CA LEU A 31 0.50 14.58 -12.17
C LEU A 31 -0.39 15.18 -11.08
N LEU A 32 -0.73 14.41 -10.06
CA LEU A 32 -1.61 14.84 -8.97
C LEU A 32 -0.96 15.87 -8.06
N ALA A 33 0.37 15.86 -7.91
CA ALA A 33 1.11 16.89 -7.20
C ALA A 33 0.92 18.28 -7.83
N LEU A 34 0.64 18.37 -9.13
CA LEU A 34 0.28 19.63 -9.80
C LEU A 34 -1.09 20.19 -9.35
N LEU A 35 -1.90 19.37 -8.66
CA LEU A 35 -3.21 19.74 -8.12
C LEU A 35 -3.21 19.97 -6.60
N SER A 36 -2.06 19.77 -5.95
CA SER A 36 -1.85 19.89 -4.50
C SER A 36 -1.87 21.35 -4.01
N GLY A 37 -1.89 21.54 -2.68
CA GLY A 37 -1.91 22.87 -2.06
C GLY A 37 -0.77 23.80 -2.52
N PRO A 38 0.51 23.36 -2.50
CA PRO A 38 1.63 24.17 -2.97
C PRO A 38 1.51 24.62 -4.43
N SER A 39 1.02 23.75 -5.33
CA SER A 39 0.85 24.07 -6.75
C SER A 39 -0.40 24.93 -7.02
N ARG A 40 -1.42 24.88 -6.15
CA ARG A 40 -2.52 25.87 -6.16
C ARG A 40 -2.02 27.27 -5.83
N ALA A 41 -1.10 27.41 -4.89
CA ALA A 41 -0.49 28.70 -4.56
C ALA A 41 0.30 29.28 -5.76
N LEU A 42 0.87 28.41 -6.60
CA LEU A 42 1.54 28.79 -7.86
C LEU A 42 0.58 29.03 -9.04
N GLY A 43 -0.73 28.89 -8.84
CA GLY A 43 -1.73 29.14 -9.89
C GLY A 43 -1.79 28.08 -11.01
N LEU A 44 -1.03 26.99 -10.93
CA LEU A 44 -0.93 25.97 -11.98
C LEU A 44 -2.28 25.30 -12.28
N VAL A 45 -3.12 25.12 -11.27
CA VAL A 45 -4.46 24.54 -11.41
C VAL A 45 -5.37 25.40 -12.30
N ARG A 46 -5.17 26.73 -12.34
CA ARG A 46 -5.98 27.64 -13.17
C ARG A 46 -5.70 27.49 -14.67
N LEU A 47 -4.60 26.85 -15.04
CA LEU A 47 -4.23 26.58 -16.43
C LEU A 47 -4.88 25.31 -16.99
N LEU A 48 -5.47 24.48 -16.13
CA LEU A 48 -6.10 23.22 -16.50
C LEU A 48 -7.61 23.42 -16.65
N PRO A 49 -8.26 22.81 -17.67
CA PRO A 49 -9.70 22.88 -17.86
C PRO A 49 -10.45 21.96 -16.88
N ILE A 50 -10.21 22.12 -15.58
CA ILE A 50 -10.75 21.29 -14.50
C ILE A 50 -11.50 22.12 -13.48
N THR A 51 -12.66 21.63 -13.03
CA THR A 51 -13.47 22.26 -11.97
C THR A 51 -13.39 21.43 -10.69
N LEU A 52 -12.83 22.01 -9.62
CA LEU A 52 -12.68 21.37 -8.32
C LEU A 52 -13.75 21.86 -7.33
N SER A 53 -15.02 21.54 -7.61
CA SER A 53 -16.13 21.90 -6.72
C SER A 53 -16.20 20.98 -5.48
N ASP A 54 -16.63 21.52 -4.33
CA ASP A 54 -16.63 20.80 -3.06
C ASP A 54 -17.69 19.69 -2.99
N ASP A 55 -18.84 19.88 -3.63
CA ASP A 55 -19.94 18.90 -3.76
C ASP A 55 -19.48 17.54 -4.33
N GLN A 56 -18.43 17.56 -5.14
CA GLN A 56 -17.89 16.38 -5.83
C GLN A 56 -16.59 15.86 -5.20
N ARG A 57 -16.09 16.52 -4.14
CA ARG A 57 -14.80 16.21 -3.52
C ARG A 57 -14.70 14.76 -3.06
N VAL A 58 -15.72 14.28 -2.36
CA VAL A 58 -15.71 12.92 -1.78
C VAL A 58 -15.64 11.84 -2.86
N GLY A 59 -16.47 11.95 -3.90
CA GLY A 59 -16.46 11.00 -5.03
C GLY A 59 -15.11 11.00 -5.76
N ARG A 60 -14.50 12.18 -5.99
CA ARG A 60 -13.16 12.27 -6.59
C ARG A 60 -12.09 11.59 -5.75
N ILE A 61 -12.13 11.76 -4.43
CA ILE A 61 -11.18 11.14 -3.51
C ILE A 61 -11.29 9.61 -3.56
N ILE A 62 -12.50 9.06 -3.58
CA ILE A 62 -12.71 7.60 -3.68
C ILE A 62 -12.11 7.04 -4.98
N LEU A 63 -12.37 7.71 -6.11
CA LEU A 63 -11.83 7.31 -7.42
C LEU A 63 -10.30 7.43 -7.45
N LEU A 64 -9.76 8.50 -6.85
CA LEU A 64 -8.33 8.74 -6.71
C LEU A 64 -7.66 7.60 -5.92
N TYR A 65 -8.23 7.21 -4.78
CA TYR A 65 -7.67 6.13 -3.96
C TYR A 65 -7.60 4.81 -4.73
N HIS A 66 -8.65 4.43 -5.46
CA HIS A 66 -8.61 3.22 -6.28
C HIS A 66 -7.65 3.34 -7.46
N SER A 67 -7.59 4.52 -8.10
CA SER A 67 -6.67 4.79 -9.22
C SER A 67 -5.20 4.70 -8.83
N LEU A 68 -4.86 4.96 -7.56
CA LEU A 68 -3.50 4.78 -7.02
C LEU A 68 -3.29 3.38 -6.43
N ALA A 69 -4.28 2.86 -5.71
CA ALA A 69 -4.17 1.59 -4.99
C ALA A 69 -4.11 0.38 -5.91
N ILE A 70 -4.86 0.36 -7.02
CA ILE A 70 -4.88 -0.79 -7.93
C ILE A 70 -3.53 -1.03 -8.65
N PRO A 71 -2.86 -0.02 -9.24
CA PRO A 71 -1.51 -0.24 -9.78
C PRO A 71 -0.49 -0.58 -8.70
N PHE A 72 -0.61 -0.01 -7.49
CA PHE A 72 0.23 -0.42 -6.36
C PHE A 72 0.02 -1.90 -6.01
N LEU A 73 -1.23 -2.36 -5.89
CA LEU A 73 -1.57 -3.76 -5.64
C LEU A 73 -1.08 -4.67 -6.78
N ALA A 74 -1.19 -4.22 -8.04
CA ALA A 74 -0.65 -4.95 -9.19
C ALA A 74 0.86 -5.20 -9.03
N SER A 75 1.63 -4.21 -8.54
CA SER A 75 3.05 -4.39 -8.25
C SER A 75 3.31 -5.53 -7.25
N LEU A 76 2.51 -5.62 -6.18
CA LEU A 76 2.61 -6.69 -5.18
C LEU A 76 2.20 -8.05 -5.75
N VAL A 77 1.19 -8.10 -6.64
CA VAL A 77 0.79 -9.32 -7.35
C VAL A 77 1.91 -9.82 -8.26
N TYR A 78 2.55 -8.94 -9.01
CA TYR A 78 3.70 -9.32 -9.84
C TYR A 78 4.87 -9.82 -9.00
N LEU A 79 5.19 -9.16 -7.88
CA LEU A 79 6.21 -9.64 -6.95
C LEU A 79 5.83 -10.99 -6.33
N THR A 80 4.56 -11.23 -6.04
CA THR A 80 4.09 -12.53 -5.56
C THR A 80 4.34 -13.61 -6.62
N MET A 81 4.01 -13.35 -7.89
CA MET A 81 4.32 -14.28 -8.99
C MET A 81 5.81 -14.50 -9.21
N ALA A 82 6.66 -13.51 -8.90
CA ALA A 82 8.13 -13.65 -8.97
C ALA A 82 8.70 -14.53 -7.86
N ARG A 83 8.03 -14.61 -6.70
CA ARG A 83 8.59 -15.21 -5.48
C ARG A 83 7.90 -16.50 -5.05
N MET A 84 6.74 -16.79 -5.63
CA MET A 84 5.96 -17.99 -5.38
C MET A 84 5.87 -18.83 -6.65
N GLU A 85 5.94 -20.15 -6.49
CA GLU A 85 5.71 -21.06 -7.60
C GLU A 85 4.22 -21.10 -7.97
N ILE A 86 3.87 -20.43 -9.05
CA ILE A 86 2.49 -20.35 -9.56
C ILE A 86 2.41 -21.07 -10.90
N PRO A 87 1.39 -21.91 -11.14
CA PRO A 87 1.24 -22.62 -12.41
C PRO A 87 1.30 -21.68 -13.63
N PRO A 88 2.06 -22.00 -14.69
CA PRO A 88 2.24 -21.10 -15.84
C PRO A 88 0.92 -20.66 -16.49
N LYS A 89 -0.06 -21.56 -16.59
CA LYS A 89 -1.40 -21.25 -17.12
C LYS A 89 -2.12 -20.17 -16.31
N ILE A 90 -1.94 -20.15 -14.99
CA ILE A 90 -2.52 -19.12 -14.11
C ILE A 90 -1.78 -17.80 -14.32
N VAL A 91 -0.45 -17.82 -14.37
CA VAL A 91 0.36 -16.62 -14.63
C VAL A 91 0.00 -15.96 -15.97
N GLN A 92 -0.26 -16.76 -17.00
CA GLN A 92 -0.71 -16.29 -18.32
C GLN A 92 -2.06 -15.58 -18.30
N GLY A 93 -2.97 -15.97 -17.39
CA GLY A 93 -4.24 -15.27 -17.19
C GLY A 93 -4.13 -14.04 -16.30
N VAL A 94 -3.38 -14.15 -15.19
CA VAL A 94 -3.23 -13.07 -14.20
C VAL A 94 -2.56 -11.83 -14.80
N LYS A 95 -1.42 -12.01 -15.51
CA LYS A 95 -0.62 -10.89 -16.03
C LYS A 95 -1.42 -9.92 -16.90
N PRO A 96 -2.03 -10.34 -18.03
CA PRO A 96 -2.77 -9.41 -18.89
C PRO A 96 -3.99 -8.82 -18.17
N ALA A 97 -4.71 -9.62 -17.38
CA ALA A 97 -5.90 -9.15 -16.66
C ALA A 97 -5.57 -8.05 -15.66
N ILE A 98 -4.53 -8.21 -14.84
CA ILE A 98 -4.17 -7.18 -13.86
C ILE A 98 -3.49 -5.97 -14.51
N THR A 99 -2.71 -6.15 -15.59
CA THR A 99 -2.13 -5.03 -16.35
C THR A 99 -3.22 -4.15 -16.93
N ALA A 100 -4.15 -4.75 -17.68
CA ALA A 100 -5.28 -4.02 -18.26
C ALA A 100 -6.17 -3.44 -17.16
N GLY A 101 -6.39 -4.22 -16.09
CA GLY A 101 -7.17 -3.82 -14.93
C GLY A 101 -6.68 -2.51 -14.32
N PHE A 102 -5.40 -2.42 -13.93
CA PHE A 102 -4.90 -1.22 -13.28
C PHE A 102 -4.87 0.01 -14.20
N LEU A 103 -4.57 -0.18 -15.49
CA LEU A 103 -4.56 0.91 -16.46
C LEU A 103 -5.97 1.48 -16.65
N LEU A 104 -6.96 0.61 -16.86
CA LEU A 104 -8.36 1.01 -17.03
C LEU A 104 -8.93 1.65 -15.76
N THR A 105 -8.61 1.13 -14.58
CA THR A 105 -8.99 1.77 -13.31
C THR A 105 -8.38 3.16 -13.20
N SER A 106 -7.07 3.30 -13.43
CA SER A 106 -6.39 4.59 -13.27
C SER A 106 -6.88 5.63 -14.26
N ILE A 107 -6.92 5.28 -15.56
CA ILE A 107 -7.30 6.18 -16.64
C ILE A 107 -8.79 6.50 -16.53
N GLY A 108 -9.65 5.49 -16.37
CA GLY A 108 -11.09 5.68 -16.24
C GLY A 108 -11.44 6.49 -15.00
N GLY A 109 -10.89 6.15 -13.83
CA GLY A 109 -11.20 6.77 -12.55
C GLY A 109 -10.76 8.23 -12.49
N LEU A 110 -9.52 8.54 -12.89
CA LEU A 110 -9.01 9.91 -12.90
C LEU A 110 -9.68 10.77 -13.98
N THR A 111 -9.90 10.23 -15.18
CA THR A 111 -10.58 10.99 -16.25
C THR A 111 -12.04 11.28 -15.87
N PHE A 112 -12.76 10.30 -15.31
CA PHE A 112 -14.11 10.51 -14.81
C PHE A 112 -14.13 11.53 -13.66
N GLY A 113 -13.20 11.43 -12.70
CA GLY A 113 -13.13 12.29 -11.54
C GLY A 113 -12.75 13.75 -11.85
N TYR A 114 -11.90 14.00 -12.84
CA TYR A 114 -11.31 15.33 -13.09
C TYR A 114 -11.68 15.96 -14.44
N LEU A 115 -12.07 15.18 -15.46
CA LEU A 115 -12.25 15.64 -16.85
C LEU A 115 -13.68 15.46 -17.37
N GLY A 116 -14.68 15.88 -16.58
CA GLY A 116 -16.05 16.07 -17.08
C GLY A 116 -17.01 14.89 -16.88
N ARG A 117 -16.70 13.93 -15.99
CA ARG A 117 -17.66 12.92 -15.48
C ARG A 117 -18.42 12.16 -16.58
N ASN A 118 -17.74 11.79 -17.66
CA ASN A 118 -18.33 11.02 -18.75
C ASN A 118 -18.57 9.55 -18.32
N TRP A 119 -19.79 9.04 -18.52
CA TRP A 119 -20.20 7.68 -18.17
C TRP A 119 -19.31 6.59 -18.77
N LEU A 120 -18.71 6.83 -19.95
CA LEU A 120 -17.77 5.92 -20.59
C LEU A 120 -16.52 5.69 -19.72
N PHE A 121 -15.94 6.76 -19.17
CA PHE A 121 -14.76 6.66 -18.31
C PHE A 121 -15.09 6.00 -16.97
N HIS A 122 -16.30 6.21 -16.44
CA HIS A 122 -16.77 5.46 -15.29
C HIS A 122 -16.92 3.96 -15.63
N GLY A 123 -17.48 3.63 -16.80
CA GLY A 123 -17.55 2.25 -17.29
C GLY A 123 -16.16 1.60 -17.41
N MET A 124 -15.18 2.31 -17.97
CA MET A 124 -13.78 1.86 -18.04
C MET A 124 -13.20 1.59 -16.65
N TYR A 125 -13.47 2.47 -15.67
CA TYR A 125 -13.05 2.30 -14.29
C TYR A 125 -13.59 0.99 -13.70
N LEU A 126 -14.89 0.71 -13.88
CA LEU A 126 -15.55 -0.51 -13.39
C LEU A 126 -15.01 -1.78 -14.08
N VAL A 127 -14.78 -1.73 -15.39
CA VAL A 127 -14.11 -2.83 -16.12
C VAL A 127 -12.72 -3.08 -15.56
N GLY A 128 -11.95 -2.02 -15.29
CA GLY A 128 -10.61 -2.14 -14.70
C GLY A 128 -10.61 -2.82 -13.34
N LEU A 129 -11.53 -2.43 -12.46
CA LEU A 129 -11.72 -3.07 -11.16
C LEU A 129 -12.11 -4.55 -11.30
N SER A 130 -13.00 -4.86 -12.25
CA SER A 130 -13.49 -6.22 -12.49
C SER A 130 -12.39 -7.15 -13.00
N LEU A 131 -11.54 -6.66 -13.93
CA LEU A 131 -10.37 -7.40 -14.41
C LEU A 131 -9.34 -7.64 -13.31
N THR A 132 -9.14 -6.65 -12.43
CA THR A 132 -8.25 -6.80 -11.26
C THR A 132 -8.79 -7.85 -10.31
N TYR A 133 -10.09 -7.83 -10.02
CA TYR A 133 -10.76 -8.84 -9.20
C TYR A 133 -10.59 -10.25 -9.80
N TYR A 134 -10.85 -10.39 -11.11
CA TYR A 134 -10.65 -11.64 -11.84
C TYR A 134 -9.20 -12.15 -11.75
N ALA A 135 -8.22 -11.27 -11.92
CA ALA A 135 -6.80 -11.62 -11.75
C ALA A 135 -6.50 -12.10 -10.32
N GLY A 136 -7.11 -11.47 -9.31
CA GLY A 136 -7.02 -11.89 -7.91
C GLY A 136 -7.59 -13.29 -7.67
N VAL A 137 -8.74 -13.63 -8.28
CA VAL A 137 -9.33 -14.99 -8.19
C VAL A 137 -8.37 -16.03 -8.77
N LEU A 138 -7.83 -15.79 -9.97
CA LEU A 138 -6.85 -16.68 -10.58
C LEU A 138 -5.60 -16.85 -9.71
N LEU A 139 -5.10 -15.74 -9.15
CA LEU A 139 -3.94 -15.76 -8.26
C LEU A 139 -4.21 -16.57 -6.99
N ALA A 140 -5.36 -16.39 -6.35
CA ALA A 140 -5.75 -17.15 -5.16
C ALA A 140 -5.76 -18.66 -5.45
N ILE A 141 -6.35 -19.09 -6.58
CA ILE A 141 -6.33 -20.49 -7.04
C ILE A 141 -4.88 -20.98 -7.24
N GLY A 142 -4.01 -20.13 -7.77
CA GLY A 142 -2.61 -20.44 -8.02
C GLY A 142 -1.75 -20.55 -6.77
N LEU A 143 -2.12 -19.85 -5.71
CA LEU A 143 -1.41 -19.79 -4.44
C LEU A 143 -1.77 -20.92 -3.49
N LEU A 144 -3.03 -21.39 -3.50
CA LEU A 144 -3.45 -22.48 -2.61
C LEU A 144 -2.56 -23.73 -2.76
N PRO A 145 -2.18 -24.38 -1.65
CA PRO A 145 -1.32 -25.56 -1.70
C PRO A 145 -2.05 -26.78 -2.24
N ARG A 146 -1.35 -27.58 -3.04
CA ARG A 146 -1.78 -28.92 -3.49
C ARG A 146 -1.14 -29.98 -2.60
N LYS A 147 -1.61 -31.24 -2.69
CA LYS A 147 -1.00 -32.36 -1.97
C LYS A 147 0.49 -32.45 -2.35
N GLY A 148 1.37 -32.49 -1.34
CA GLY A 148 2.82 -32.53 -1.54
C GLY A 148 3.48 -31.20 -1.92
N SER A 149 2.76 -30.07 -1.93
CA SER A 149 3.39 -28.78 -2.25
C SER A 149 4.51 -28.42 -1.26
N PRO A 150 5.69 -27.99 -1.76
CA PRO A 150 6.72 -27.41 -0.90
C PRO A 150 6.19 -26.14 -0.24
N GLU A 151 6.77 -25.78 0.91
CA GLU A 151 6.47 -24.52 1.62
C GLU A 151 4.96 -24.29 1.86
N ARG A 152 4.21 -25.36 2.15
CA ARG A 152 2.74 -25.37 2.30
C ARG A 152 2.19 -24.24 3.18
N LEU A 153 2.90 -23.87 4.24
CA LEU A 153 2.47 -22.80 5.15
C LEU A 153 2.57 -21.41 4.52
N ALA A 154 3.64 -21.13 3.76
CA ALA A 154 3.77 -19.87 3.01
C ALA A 154 2.67 -19.77 1.96
N ARG A 155 2.41 -20.86 1.23
CA ARG A 155 1.32 -20.94 0.25
C ARG A 155 -0.05 -20.66 0.87
N TRP A 156 -0.33 -21.21 2.05
CA TRP A 156 -1.54 -20.88 2.80
C TRP A 156 -1.59 -19.41 3.21
N ALA A 157 -0.50 -18.83 3.70
CA ALA A 157 -0.48 -17.43 4.12
C ALA A 157 -0.76 -16.48 2.95
N PHE A 158 -0.09 -16.66 1.81
CA PHE A 158 -0.33 -15.89 0.59
C PHE A 158 -1.74 -16.13 0.03
N GLY A 159 -2.18 -17.40 -0.06
CA GLY A 159 -3.50 -17.75 -0.58
C GLY A 159 -4.64 -17.20 0.27
N LEU A 160 -4.52 -17.28 1.60
CA LEU A 160 -5.51 -16.74 2.53
C LEU A 160 -5.57 -15.21 2.44
N ALA A 161 -4.42 -14.52 2.38
CA ALA A 161 -4.39 -13.07 2.21
C ALA A 161 -5.08 -12.65 0.89
N ALA A 162 -4.83 -13.38 -0.20
CA ALA A 162 -5.49 -13.13 -1.48
C ALA A 162 -7.02 -13.35 -1.40
N ILE A 163 -7.47 -14.42 -0.73
CA ILE A 163 -8.90 -14.69 -0.52
C ILE A 163 -9.55 -13.60 0.33
N ALA A 164 -8.91 -13.19 1.43
CA ALA A 164 -9.41 -12.13 2.30
C ALA A 164 -9.51 -10.78 1.56
N LEU A 165 -8.55 -10.48 0.67
CA LEU A 165 -8.59 -9.31 -0.20
C LEU A 165 -9.79 -9.36 -1.15
N LEU A 166 -10.06 -10.52 -1.77
CA LEU A 166 -11.20 -10.70 -2.67
C LEU A 166 -12.55 -10.57 -1.94
N ILE A 167 -12.67 -11.14 -0.73
CA ILE A 167 -13.88 -10.99 0.09
C ILE A 167 -14.09 -9.50 0.41
N SER A 168 -13.03 -8.81 0.84
CA SER A 168 -13.09 -7.38 1.16
C SER A 168 -13.39 -6.50 -0.06
N ALA A 169 -12.86 -6.85 -1.23
CA ALA A 169 -13.18 -6.18 -2.50
C ALA A 169 -14.63 -6.42 -2.90
N THR A 170 -15.17 -7.63 -2.67
CA THR A 170 -16.59 -7.94 -2.89
C THR A 170 -17.49 -7.09 -1.99
N ILE A 171 -17.14 -6.92 -0.72
CA ILE A 171 -17.86 -6.03 0.21
C ILE A 171 -17.88 -4.59 -0.35
N GLY A 172 -16.71 -4.05 -0.72
CA GLY A 172 -16.61 -2.71 -1.30
C GLY A 172 -17.41 -2.54 -2.60
N GLY A 173 -17.32 -3.52 -3.50
CA GLY A 173 -18.06 -3.55 -4.76
C GLY A 173 -19.58 -3.64 -4.56
N ALA A 174 -20.03 -4.45 -3.59
CA ALA A 174 -21.44 -4.58 -3.24
C ALA A 174 -22.02 -3.27 -2.67
N ILE A 175 -21.26 -2.52 -1.88
CA ILE A 175 -21.68 -1.19 -1.41
C ILE A 175 -21.69 -0.21 -2.58
N GLY A 176 -20.63 -0.24 -3.41
CA GLY A 176 -20.51 0.62 -4.59
C GLY A 176 -21.66 0.46 -5.58
N SER A 177 -22.27 -0.72 -5.69
CA SER A 177 -23.42 -0.93 -6.58
C SER A 177 -24.69 -0.17 -6.16
N PHE A 178 -24.74 0.41 -4.96
CA PHE A 178 -25.85 1.25 -4.50
C PHE A 178 -25.61 2.74 -4.70
N PHE A 179 -24.48 3.17 -5.28
CA PHE A 179 -24.27 4.57 -5.62
C PHE A 179 -25.37 5.06 -6.58
N GLY A 180 -26.07 6.12 -6.18
CA GLY A 180 -27.23 6.65 -6.94
C GLY A 180 -28.54 5.91 -6.68
N ASN A 181 -28.53 4.85 -5.85
CA ASN A 181 -29.71 4.10 -5.42
C ASN A 181 -29.79 4.06 -3.88
N GLY A 182 -29.89 5.24 -3.27
CA GLY A 182 -30.02 5.40 -1.80
C GLY A 182 -28.70 5.56 -1.05
N PHE A 183 -27.54 5.26 -1.66
CA PHE A 183 -26.23 5.47 -1.04
C PHE A 183 -25.50 6.69 -1.63
N LYS A 184 -24.94 7.53 -0.75
CA LYS A 184 -24.11 8.70 -1.08
C LYS A 184 -22.67 8.47 -0.65
N ALA A 185 -21.73 9.07 -1.38
CA ALA A 185 -20.32 8.98 -1.06
C ALA A 185 -20.01 9.65 0.27
N VAL A 186 -19.28 8.96 1.13
CA VAL A 186 -18.85 9.42 2.46
C VAL A 186 -17.36 9.20 2.65
N LEU A 187 -16.73 10.05 3.46
CA LEU A 187 -15.41 9.79 4.02
C LEU A 187 -15.57 9.28 5.44
N ALA A 188 -14.85 8.22 5.80
CA ALA A 188 -14.95 7.60 7.12
C ALA A 188 -14.62 8.61 8.24
N GLU A 189 -13.65 9.49 7.99
CA GLU A 189 -13.24 10.54 8.92
C GLU A 189 -14.32 11.61 9.18
N ASP A 190 -15.29 11.78 8.28
CA ASP A 190 -16.34 12.78 8.41
C ASP A 190 -17.58 12.24 9.14
N ILE A 191 -17.68 10.91 9.31
CA ILE A 191 -18.81 10.23 9.94
C ILE A 191 -18.50 9.60 11.31
N ILE A 192 -17.27 9.73 11.84
CA ILE A 192 -16.78 9.05 13.07
C ILE A 192 -17.75 9.13 14.27
N ARG A 193 -18.46 10.25 14.45
CA ARG A 193 -19.38 10.50 15.57
C ARG A 193 -20.85 10.29 15.24
N GLN A 194 -21.18 9.93 14.01
CA GLN A 194 -22.54 9.76 13.54
C GLN A 194 -23.01 8.32 13.77
N GLU A 195 -24.32 8.12 13.82
CA GLU A 195 -24.87 6.77 13.73
C GLU A 195 -24.68 6.24 12.31
N HIS A 196 -24.20 5.01 12.19
CA HIS A 196 -23.86 4.43 10.90
C HIS A 196 -24.95 3.50 10.36
N ASP A 197 -25.43 3.81 9.16
CA ASP A 197 -26.22 2.84 8.39
C ASP A 197 -25.36 1.64 7.93
N ILE A 198 -26.00 0.66 7.31
CA ILE A 198 -25.31 -0.55 6.87
C ILE A 198 -24.26 -0.28 5.77
N PHE A 199 -24.50 0.70 4.89
CA PHE A 199 -23.59 1.04 3.80
C PHE A 199 -22.35 1.76 4.33
N GLN A 200 -22.55 2.71 5.25
CA GLN A 200 -21.48 3.41 5.95
C GLN A 200 -20.60 2.45 6.75
N ARG A 201 -21.19 1.53 7.53
CA ARG A 201 -20.45 0.45 8.20
C ARG A 201 -19.68 -0.42 7.22
N GLY A 202 -20.28 -0.72 6.08
CA GLY A 202 -19.63 -1.40 4.98
C GLY A 202 -18.39 -0.67 4.45
N VAL A 203 -18.49 0.65 4.23
CA VAL A 203 -17.34 1.46 3.78
C VAL A 203 -16.23 1.46 4.83
N ILE A 204 -16.58 1.63 6.11
CA ILE A 204 -15.62 1.59 7.22
C ILE A 204 -14.91 0.23 7.25
N ALA A 205 -15.66 -0.87 7.16
CA ALA A 205 -15.11 -2.22 7.12
C ALA A 205 -14.16 -2.42 5.93
N HIS A 206 -14.61 -2.05 4.72
CA HIS A 206 -13.80 -2.16 3.51
C HIS A 206 -12.51 -1.34 3.59
N LEU A 207 -12.59 -0.08 4.00
CA LEU A 207 -11.44 0.83 4.08
C LEU A 207 -10.38 0.29 5.05
N HIS A 208 -10.79 -0.16 6.24
CA HIS A 208 -9.87 -0.60 7.27
C HIS A 208 -9.15 -1.91 6.89
N ILE A 209 -9.89 -2.88 6.35
CA ILE A 209 -9.32 -4.20 6.06
C ILE A 209 -8.42 -4.20 4.82
N MET A 210 -8.73 -3.38 3.80
CA MET A 210 -7.98 -3.38 2.55
C MET A 210 -6.52 -2.98 2.76
N LEU A 211 -6.28 -1.91 3.54
CA LEU A 211 -4.92 -1.47 3.84
C LEU A 211 -4.17 -2.51 4.71
N THR A 212 -4.82 -3.05 5.73
CA THR A 212 -4.25 -4.11 6.57
C THR A 212 -3.82 -5.33 5.76
N LEU A 213 -4.64 -5.76 4.79
CA LEU A 213 -4.32 -6.91 3.95
C LEU A 213 -3.23 -6.63 2.90
N ILE A 214 -3.12 -5.38 2.45
CA ILE A 214 -1.98 -4.92 1.66
C ILE A 214 -0.68 -5.02 2.49
N ASP A 215 -0.71 -4.60 3.77
CA ASP A 215 0.43 -4.73 4.66
C ASP A 215 0.78 -6.19 4.97
N VAL A 216 -0.22 -7.07 5.08
CA VAL A 216 0.00 -8.52 5.16
C VAL A 216 0.70 -9.03 3.91
N ALA A 217 0.30 -8.60 2.71
CA ALA A 217 0.97 -8.99 1.47
C ALA A 217 2.43 -8.50 1.43
N ILE A 218 2.69 -7.27 1.88
CA ILE A 218 4.05 -6.72 2.00
C ILE A 218 4.87 -7.53 3.01
N LEU A 219 4.33 -7.80 4.20
CA LEU A 219 4.97 -8.62 5.23
C LEU A 219 5.37 -9.99 4.68
N LEU A 220 4.46 -10.66 3.96
CA LEU A 220 4.72 -11.97 3.35
C LEU A 220 5.81 -11.90 2.28
N LEU A 221 5.82 -10.85 1.44
CA LEU A 221 6.88 -10.62 0.46
C LEU A 221 8.24 -10.34 1.12
N VAL A 222 8.28 -9.53 2.18
CA VAL A 222 9.51 -9.26 2.94
C VAL A 222 10.00 -10.53 3.64
N ALA A 223 9.10 -11.32 4.24
CA ALA A 223 9.43 -12.62 4.82
C ALA A 223 10.04 -13.56 3.77
N ARG A 224 9.50 -13.57 2.54
CA ARG A 224 9.97 -14.44 1.47
C ARG A 224 11.39 -14.13 0.97
N ILE A 225 11.80 -12.87 1.04
CA ILE A 225 13.16 -12.43 0.66
C ILE A 225 14.14 -12.41 1.85
N THR A 226 13.65 -12.66 3.06
CA THR A 226 14.48 -12.65 4.27
C THR A 226 15.14 -14.01 4.48
N PRO A 227 16.48 -14.07 4.61
CA PRO A 227 17.16 -15.32 4.94
C PRO A 227 16.80 -15.76 6.37
N MET A 228 15.90 -16.73 6.48
CA MET A 228 15.50 -17.30 7.77
C MET A 228 15.40 -18.82 7.71
N GLY A 229 15.81 -19.49 8.79
CA GLY A 229 15.72 -20.94 8.92
C GLY A 229 14.27 -21.42 9.02
N GLN A 230 14.09 -22.75 8.96
CA GLN A 230 12.76 -23.36 8.95
C GLN A 230 11.90 -23.01 10.17
N ARG A 231 12.48 -22.97 11.39
CA ARG A 231 11.74 -22.71 12.62
C ARG A 231 11.17 -21.29 12.68
N PRO A 232 11.96 -20.20 12.53
CA PRO A 232 11.41 -18.84 12.45
C PRO A 232 10.37 -18.67 11.33
N SER A 233 10.64 -19.26 10.16
CA SER A 233 9.72 -19.21 9.03
C SER A 233 8.33 -19.80 9.35
N ARG A 234 8.27 -20.93 10.07
CA ARG A 234 7.00 -21.53 10.52
C ARG A 234 6.22 -20.58 11.44
N TRP A 235 6.90 -19.91 12.36
CA TRP A 235 6.26 -18.93 13.25
C TRP A 235 5.75 -17.72 12.48
N VAL A 236 6.56 -17.12 11.60
CA VAL A 236 6.15 -15.96 10.79
C VAL A 236 4.88 -16.27 10.00
N TYR A 237 4.88 -17.34 9.20
CA TYR A 237 3.70 -17.66 8.38
C TYR A 237 2.50 -18.11 9.21
N GLY A 238 2.72 -18.88 10.30
CA GLY A 238 1.65 -19.33 11.18
C GLY A 238 0.95 -18.17 11.90
N LEU A 239 1.74 -17.27 12.50
CA LEU A 239 1.23 -16.05 13.12
C LEU A 239 0.52 -15.15 12.10
N THR A 240 1.08 -15.02 10.90
CA THR A 240 0.46 -14.23 9.82
C THR A 240 -0.89 -14.80 9.41
N ILE A 241 -1.02 -16.13 9.28
CA ILE A 241 -2.30 -16.78 8.98
C ILE A 241 -3.33 -16.48 10.07
N VAL A 242 -2.99 -16.75 11.33
CA VAL A 242 -3.92 -16.55 12.46
C VAL A 242 -4.34 -15.08 12.56
N GLY A 243 -3.38 -14.16 12.50
CA GLY A 243 -3.64 -12.72 12.53
C GLY A 243 -4.52 -12.27 11.38
N THR A 244 -4.26 -12.76 10.16
CA THR A 244 -5.07 -12.43 8.96
C THR A 244 -6.51 -12.90 9.11
N VAL A 245 -6.75 -14.12 9.60
CA VAL A 245 -8.12 -14.63 9.85
C VAL A 245 -8.84 -13.73 10.86
N ILE A 246 -8.22 -13.50 12.02
CA ILE A 246 -8.86 -12.75 13.11
C ILE A 246 -9.17 -11.32 12.67
N VAL A 247 -8.19 -10.61 12.09
CA VAL A 247 -8.38 -9.20 11.70
C VAL A 247 -9.41 -9.05 10.58
N SER A 248 -9.45 -9.98 9.63
CA SER A 248 -10.43 -9.96 8.54
C SER A 248 -11.84 -10.16 9.06
N LEU A 249 -12.06 -11.23 9.84
CA LEU A 249 -13.38 -11.52 10.41
C LEU A 249 -13.85 -10.41 11.34
N ALA A 250 -12.95 -9.87 12.19
CA ALA A 250 -13.27 -8.78 13.09
C ALA A 250 -13.67 -7.52 12.32
N THR A 251 -12.95 -7.18 11.26
CA THR A 251 -13.26 -5.97 10.47
C THR A 251 -14.55 -6.13 9.68
N TRP A 252 -14.81 -7.30 9.08
CA TRP A 252 -16.09 -7.55 8.40
C TRP A 252 -17.27 -7.56 9.37
N SER A 253 -17.05 -7.94 10.63
CA SER A 253 -18.09 -7.91 11.66
C SER A 253 -18.61 -6.49 11.95
N VAL A 254 -17.88 -5.42 11.59
CA VAL A 254 -18.33 -4.02 11.70
C VAL A 254 -19.65 -3.79 10.96
N ILE A 255 -19.91 -4.54 9.88
CA ILE A 255 -21.16 -4.47 9.11
C ILE A 255 -22.35 -4.88 9.98
N ILE A 256 -22.14 -5.78 10.94
CA ILE A 256 -23.14 -6.27 11.88
C ILE A 256 -23.22 -5.25 13.03
N GLY A 257 -24.28 -4.43 13.05
CA GLY A 257 -24.39 -3.26 13.95
C GLY A 257 -24.09 -3.50 15.43
N PRO A 258 -24.62 -4.57 16.05
CA PRO A 258 -24.29 -4.92 17.44
C PRO A 258 -22.80 -5.18 17.69
N LEU A 259 -22.03 -5.56 16.67
CA LEU A 259 -20.62 -5.92 16.77
C LEU A 259 -19.67 -4.76 16.46
N GLU A 260 -20.15 -3.66 15.87
CA GLU A 260 -19.33 -2.49 15.51
C GLU A 260 -18.46 -1.99 16.68
N LYS A 261 -19.06 -1.86 17.87
CA LYS A 261 -18.39 -1.35 19.07
C LYS A 261 -17.34 -2.31 19.63
N VAL A 262 -17.46 -3.61 19.33
CA VAL A 262 -16.56 -4.66 19.83
C VAL A 262 -15.47 -4.99 18.80
N ALA A 263 -15.72 -4.75 17.51
CA ALA A 263 -14.83 -5.09 16.41
C ALA A 263 -13.40 -4.57 16.63
N HIS A 264 -13.23 -3.31 17.10
CA HIS A 264 -11.91 -2.74 17.38
C HIS A 264 -11.11 -3.50 18.44
N LYS A 265 -11.77 -4.05 19.46
CA LYS A 265 -11.10 -4.87 20.48
C LYS A 265 -10.59 -6.18 19.88
N VAL A 266 -11.37 -6.80 18.98
CA VAL A 266 -11.00 -8.05 18.31
C VAL A 266 -9.93 -7.82 17.23
N ILE A 267 -9.98 -6.69 16.53
CA ILE A 267 -8.93 -6.27 15.58
C ILE A 267 -7.57 -6.20 16.28
N ASN A 268 -7.51 -5.64 17.49
CA ASN A 268 -6.28 -5.58 18.29
C ASN A 268 -5.73 -6.97 18.64
N VAL A 269 -6.60 -7.97 18.83
CA VAL A 269 -6.18 -9.37 19.01
C VAL A 269 -5.52 -9.91 17.74
N GLY A 270 -6.10 -9.64 16.57
CA GLY A 270 -5.49 -10.01 15.29
C GLY A 270 -4.12 -9.35 15.09
N ALA A 271 -4.01 -8.06 15.39
CA ALA A 271 -2.75 -7.32 15.36
C ALA A 271 -1.70 -7.92 16.31
N ALA A 272 -2.10 -8.43 17.49
CA ALA A 272 -1.19 -9.09 18.43
C ALA A 272 -0.51 -10.34 17.86
N PHE A 273 -1.01 -10.93 16.76
CA PHE A 273 -0.32 -11.99 16.01
C PHE A 273 0.50 -11.45 14.83
N LEU A 274 0.01 -10.45 14.11
CA LEU A 274 0.70 -9.87 12.95
C LEU A 274 1.98 -9.11 13.34
N LEU A 275 1.95 -8.35 14.43
CA LEU A 275 3.09 -7.51 14.85
C LEU A 275 4.30 -8.35 15.28
N PRO A 276 4.16 -9.40 16.11
CA PRO A 276 5.30 -10.28 16.39
C PRO A 276 5.86 -10.97 15.14
N ALA A 277 5.03 -11.29 14.15
CA ALA A 277 5.50 -11.83 12.88
C ALA A 277 6.39 -10.81 12.14
N GLY A 278 5.95 -9.55 12.05
CA GLY A 278 6.75 -8.45 11.47
C GLY A 278 8.06 -8.20 12.22
N ILE A 279 8.03 -8.15 13.55
CA ILE A 279 9.22 -7.99 14.39
C ILE A 279 10.19 -9.16 14.18
N LEU A 280 9.70 -10.40 14.14
CA LEU A 280 10.53 -11.58 13.93
C LEU A 280 11.22 -11.53 12.55
N VAL A 281 10.49 -11.14 11.49
CA VAL A 281 11.08 -10.93 10.15
C VAL A 281 12.16 -9.86 10.20
N ALA A 282 11.89 -8.71 10.83
CA ALA A 282 12.84 -7.62 10.93
C ALA A 282 14.12 -8.03 11.69
N VAL A 283 13.99 -8.69 12.84
CA VAL A 283 15.13 -9.17 13.65
C VAL A 283 15.98 -10.15 12.86
N MET A 284 15.35 -11.12 12.18
CA MET A 284 16.06 -12.09 11.35
C MET A 284 16.75 -11.42 10.16
N GLY A 285 16.09 -10.44 9.53
CA GLY A 285 16.63 -9.65 8.43
C GLY A 285 17.85 -8.81 8.83
N PHE A 286 17.76 -8.07 9.94
CA PHE A 286 18.90 -7.32 10.47
C PHE A 286 20.07 -8.23 10.85
N ARG A 287 19.81 -9.39 11.46
CA ARG A 287 20.85 -10.38 11.76
C ARG A 287 21.52 -10.93 10.50
N ALA A 288 20.77 -11.11 9.42
CA ALA A 288 21.33 -11.54 8.13
C ALA A 288 22.21 -10.44 7.53
N LEU A 289 21.71 -9.20 7.47
CA LEU A 289 22.48 -8.05 6.97
C LEU A 289 23.76 -7.81 7.77
N ALA A 290 23.71 -7.92 9.10
CA ALA A 290 24.89 -7.73 9.96
C ALA A 290 25.98 -8.79 9.65
N ARG A 291 25.59 -10.05 9.48
CA ARG A 291 26.51 -11.15 9.11
C ARG A 291 27.13 -10.97 7.71
N GLU A 292 26.38 -10.39 6.78
CA GLU A 292 26.83 -10.10 5.42
C GLU A 292 27.68 -8.81 5.33
N GLY A 293 27.88 -8.07 6.44
CA GLY A 293 28.46 -6.71 6.39
C GLY A 293 27.61 -5.72 5.58
N GLY A 294 26.33 -6.04 5.41
CA GLY A 294 25.40 -5.38 4.50
C GLY A 294 24.65 -4.19 5.08
N LEU A 295 24.80 -3.88 6.38
CA LEU A 295 23.97 -2.90 7.08
C LEU A 295 23.95 -1.54 6.35
N LEU A 296 25.09 -1.03 5.91
CA LEU A 296 25.17 0.23 5.15
C LEU A 296 25.25 0.02 3.63
N ARG A 297 25.46 -1.23 3.18
CA ARG A 297 25.69 -1.56 1.77
C ARG A 297 24.39 -1.86 1.03
N ASP A 298 23.38 -2.39 1.73
CA ASP A 298 22.07 -2.74 1.17
C ASP A 298 20.95 -1.91 1.80
N PRO A 299 20.78 -0.65 1.34
CA PRO A 299 19.75 0.25 1.88
C PRO A 299 18.33 -0.23 1.61
N PHE A 300 18.11 -1.10 0.61
CA PHE A 300 16.78 -1.63 0.31
C PHE A 300 16.31 -2.59 1.39
N ARG A 301 17.11 -3.62 1.69
CA ARG A 301 16.79 -4.57 2.76
C ARG A 301 16.78 -3.89 4.12
N LEU A 302 17.72 -2.98 4.38
CA LEU A 302 17.73 -2.20 5.62
C LEU A 302 16.43 -1.41 5.79
N GLY A 303 16.00 -0.67 4.77
CA GLY A 303 14.76 0.12 4.83
C GLY A 303 13.53 -0.75 5.07
N LEU A 304 13.44 -1.92 4.43
CA LEU A 304 12.34 -2.87 4.66
C LEU A 304 12.28 -3.38 6.10
N TYR A 305 13.42 -3.79 6.66
CA TYR A 305 13.47 -4.27 8.05
C TYR A 305 13.27 -3.15 9.07
N TRP A 306 13.78 -1.95 8.75
CA TRP A 306 13.52 -0.74 9.54
C TRP A 306 12.03 -0.44 9.60
N PHE A 307 11.34 -0.40 8.46
CA PHE A 307 9.91 -0.08 8.44
C PHE A 307 9.01 -1.10 9.14
N LEU A 308 9.38 -2.39 9.14
CA LEU A 308 8.69 -3.41 9.94
C LEU A 308 8.74 -3.15 11.45
N ILE A 309 9.77 -2.45 11.95
CA ILE A 309 9.85 -2.00 13.35
C ILE A 309 9.21 -0.63 13.49
N PHE A 310 9.58 0.31 12.63
CA PHE A 310 9.20 1.72 12.70
C PHE A 310 7.69 1.94 12.63
N VAL A 311 6.95 1.13 11.86
CA VAL A 311 5.48 1.18 11.82
C VAL A 311 4.85 1.05 13.22
N ASN A 312 5.49 0.31 14.13
CA ASN A 312 5.01 0.18 15.50
C ASN A 312 5.07 1.50 16.26
N VAL A 313 6.08 2.32 15.98
CA VAL A 313 6.35 3.58 16.66
C VAL A 313 5.39 4.68 16.19
N VAL A 314 5.14 4.76 14.89
CA VAL A 314 4.38 5.89 14.30
C VAL A 314 2.94 5.55 13.93
N VAL A 315 2.57 4.27 13.86
CA VAL A 315 1.19 3.85 13.56
C VAL A 315 0.61 3.03 14.69
N THR A 316 1.23 1.90 15.05
CA THR A 316 0.61 0.90 15.93
C THR A 316 0.44 1.39 17.37
N VAL A 317 1.52 1.75 18.06
CA VAL A 317 1.45 2.24 19.45
C VAL A 317 0.56 3.48 19.56
N PRO A 318 0.69 4.49 18.69
CA PRO A 318 -0.20 5.65 18.70
C PRO A 318 -1.67 5.29 18.44
N GLY A 319 -1.93 4.38 17.49
CA GLY A 319 -3.29 3.91 17.19
C GLY A 319 -3.92 3.15 18.38
N VAL A 320 -3.16 2.25 19.02
CA VAL A 320 -3.60 1.54 20.23
C VAL A 320 -3.85 2.52 21.38
N TYR A 321 -2.97 3.52 21.55
CA TYR A 321 -3.16 4.55 22.56
C TYR A 321 -4.47 5.31 22.35
N VAL A 322 -4.76 5.76 21.13
CA VAL A 322 -6.04 6.45 20.82
C VAL A 322 -7.22 5.51 21.06
N ALA A 323 -7.13 4.26 20.60
CA ALA A 323 -8.19 3.26 20.76
C ALA A 323 -8.53 2.99 22.24
N MET A 324 -7.53 2.95 23.12
CA MET A 324 -7.73 2.77 24.57
C MET A 324 -8.26 4.03 25.26
N ASN A 325 -8.08 5.21 24.67
CA ASN A 325 -8.49 6.50 25.24
C ASN A 325 -9.63 7.16 24.44
N LEU A 326 -10.40 6.38 23.67
CA LEU A 326 -11.45 6.90 22.79
C LEU A 326 -12.48 7.77 23.51
N GLU A 327 -12.79 7.48 24.77
CA GLU A 327 -13.72 8.29 25.58
C GLU A 327 -13.23 9.74 25.72
N THR A 328 -11.92 9.94 25.88
CA THR A 328 -11.32 11.28 25.93
C THR A 328 -11.36 11.96 24.57
N TYR A 329 -10.95 11.26 23.51
CA TYR A 329 -10.95 11.82 22.15
C TYR A 329 -12.35 12.13 21.61
N ARG A 330 -13.39 11.50 22.16
CA ARG A 330 -14.80 11.77 21.83
C ARG A 330 -15.38 13.00 22.52
N LEU A 331 -14.66 13.62 23.45
CA LEU A 331 -15.10 14.89 24.04
C LEU A 331 -15.22 15.98 22.96
N PRO A 332 -16.14 16.96 23.12
CA PRO A 332 -16.30 18.06 22.17
C PRO A 332 -15.00 18.83 21.90
N ALA A 333 -14.19 19.06 22.94
CA ALA A 333 -12.91 19.75 22.82
C ALA A 333 -11.91 19.05 21.88
N TYR A 334 -12.00 17.73 21.73
CA TYR A 334 -11.07 16.94 20.93
C TYR A 334 -11.55 16.71 19.48
N LEU A 335 -12.67 17.31 19.03
CA LEU A 335 -13.24 17.04 17.69
C LEU A 335 -12.23 17.19 16.55
N GLU A 336 -11.49 18.30 16.51
CA GLU A 336 -10.50 18.53 15.46
C GLU A 336 -9.29 17.58 15.57
N VAL A 337 -8.90 17.24 16.79
CA VAL A 337 -7.77 16.34 17.07
C VAL A 337 -8.15 14.92 16.66
N GLU A 338 -9.33 14.43 17.05
CA GLU A 338 -9.87 13.12 16.66
C GLU A 338 -9.92 12.98 15.14
N ARG A 339 -10.45 13.99 14.44
CA ARG A 339 -10.47 13.97 12.97
C ARG A 339 -9.06 13.98 12.38
N THR A 340 -8.14 14.78 12.93
CA THR A 340 -6.74 14.79 12.48
C THR A 340 -6.08 13.43 12.64
N ILE A 341 -6.28 12.78 13.78
CA ILE A 341 -5.73 11.45 14.07
C ILE A 341 -6.35 10.41 13.14
N ALA A 342 -7.67 10.43 12.97
CA ALA A 342 -8.38 9.48 12.12
C ALA A 342 -7.90 9.55 10.67
N VAL A 343 -7.67 10.76 10.14
CA VAL A 343 -7.09 10.95 8.79
C VAL A 343 -5.61 10.56 8.78
N GLY A 344 -4.82 11.10 9.70
CA GLY A 344 -3.36 10.94 9.69
C GLY A 344 -2.91 9.49 9.89
N HIS A 345 -3.58 8.74 10.76
CA HIS A 345 -3.19 7.37 11.12
C HIS A 345 -3.12 6.45 9.90
N TRP A 346 -4.18 6.40 9.08
CA TRP A 346 -4.20 5.52 7.92
C TRP A 346 -3.35 6.07 6.77
N HIS A 347 -3.19 7.40 6.63
CA HIS A 347 -2.30 7.98 5.62
C HIS A 347 -0.82 7.68 5.90
N VAL A 348 -0.40 7.74 7.17
CA VAL A 348 0.95 7.35 7.58
C VAL A 348 1.17 5.86 7.26
N LEU A 349 0.20 5.00 7.60
CA LEU A 349 0.27 3.58 7.28
C LEU A 349 0.36 3.35 5.76
N ALA A 350 -0.57 3.88 4.98
CA ALA A 350 -0.60 3.72 3.52
C ALA A 350 0.68 4.21 2.84
N THR A 351 1.27 5.31 3.34
CA THR A 351 2.51 5.84 2.78
C THR A 351 3.72 5.01 3.20
N LEU A 352 3.75 4.45 4.42
CA LEU A 352 4.74 3.44 4.80
C LEU A 352 4.63 2.18 3.92
N SER A 353 3.42 1.69 3.66
CA SER A 353 3.18 0.56 2.76
C SER A 353 3.72 0.87 1.36
N ALA A 354 3.46 2.08 0.84
CA ALA A 354 3.96 2.53 -0.45
C ALA A 354 5.50 2.60 -0.47
N ALA A 355 6.13 3.13 0.58
CA ALA A 355 7.59 3.18 0.72
C ALA A 355 8.20 1.77 0.74
N MET A 356 7.60 0.83 1.48
CA MET A 356 8.03 -0.56 1.49
C MET A 356 7.82 -1.24 0.13
N GLY A 357 6.70 -1.00 -0.55
CA GLY A 357 6.46 -1.50 -1.90
C GLY A 357 7.48 -0.98 -2.92
N PHE A 358 7.84 0.31 -2.84
CA PHE A 358 8.94 0.88 -3.62
C PHE A 358 10.26 0.13 -3.37
N LEU A 359 10.65 -0.06 -2.11
CA LEU A 359 11.88 -0.76 -1.75
C LEU A 359 11.87 -2.23 -2.21
N LEU A 360 10.72 -2.91 -2.13
CA LEU A 360 10.52 -4.27 -2.62
C LEU A 360 10.73 -4.36 -4.14
N VAL A 361 10.11 -3.47 -4.91
CA VAL A 361 10.25 -3.43 -6.37
C VAL A 361 11.69 -3.11 -6.76
N ALA A 362 12.31 -2.12 -6.11
CA ALA A 362 13.69 -1.73 -6.39
C ALA A 362 14.69 -2.85 -6.06
N HIS A 363 14.48 -3.54 -4.94
CA HIS A 363 15.24 -4.73 -4.58
C HIS A 363 15.04 -5.87 -5.59
N ALA A 364 13.81 -6.13 -6.04
CA ALA A 364 13.51 -7.18 -7.02
C ALA A 364 14.14 -6.90 -8.40
N ARG A 365 14.24 -5.62 -8.78
CA ARG A 365 14.95 -5.18 -9.99
C ARG A 365 16.47 -5.36 -9.88
N ARG A 366 17.00 -5.62 -8.68
CA ARG A 366 18.42 -5.70 -8.34
C ARG A 366 19.19 -4.43 -8.74
N SER A 367 18.54 -3.26 -8.69
CA SER A 367 19.20 -2.00 -9.03
C SER A 367 20.27 -1.66 -8.00
N ARG A 368 21.53 -1.77 -8.40
CA ARG A 368 22.70 -1.42 -7.56
C ARG A 368 23.37 -0.11 -7.97
N THR A 369 22.73 0.65 -8.85
CA THR A 369 23.23 1.96 -9.24
C THR A 369 23.35 2.88 -8.03
N TRP A 370 24.28 3.84 -8.08
CA TRP A 370 24.39 4.88 -7.04
C TRP A 370 23.05 5.60 -6.84
N ALA A 371 22.37 5.96 -7.92
CA ALA A 371 21.08 6.64 -7.86
C ALA A 371 20.03 5.80 -7.11
N ALA A 372 19.99 4.48 -7.35
CA ALA A 372 19.06 3.61 -6.66
C ALA A 372 19.39 3.45 -5.16
N ARG A 373 20.67 3.37 -4.79
CA ARG A 373 21.08 3.32 -3.38
C ARG A 373 20.78 4.61 -2.63
N VAL A 374 21.05 5.77 -3.25
CA VAL A 374 20.71 7.08 -2.67
C VAL A 374 19.19 7.22 -2.54
N SER A 375 18.44 6.80 -3.55
CA SER A 375 16.98 6.84 -3.51
C SER A 375 16.40 5.92 -2.42
N ALA A 376 17.01 4.75 -2.17
CA ALA A 376 16.59 3.87 -1.08
C ALA A 376 16.84 4.52 0.31
N TRP A 377 17.99 5.16 0.49
CA TRP A 377 18.28 5.92 1.70
C TRP A 377 17.35 7.12 1.87
N GLY A 378 17.16 7.93 0.83
CA GLY A 378 16.28 9.08 0.85
C GLY A 378 14.82 8.67 1.11
N MET A 379 14.35 7.58 0.51
CA MET A 379 13.03 7.02 0.81
C MET A 379 12.94 6.61 2.29
N THR A 380 13.94 5.89 2.81
CA THR A 380 13.93 5.41 4.20
C THR A 380 13.98 6.56 5.21
N LEU A 381 14.94 7.47 5.06
CA LEU A 381 15.19 8.58 5.97
C LEU A 381 14.11 9.67 5.84
N GLY A 382 13.73 10.04 4.61
CA GLY A 382 12.69 11.03 4.36
C GLY A 382 11.34 10.61 4.94
N THR A 383 10.93 9.36 4.70
CA THR A 383 9.69 8.81 5.27
C THR A 383 9.76 8.71 6.80
N SER A 384 10.90 8.32 7.36
CA SER A 384 11.07 8.26 8.82
C SER A 384 11.00 9.65 9.45
N MET A 385 11.67 10.63 8.86
CA MET A 385 11.62 12.02 9.30
C MET A 385 10.19 12.56 9.22
N ALA A 386 9.51 12.35 8.09
CA ALA A 386 8.12 12.75 7.90
C ALA A 386 7.23 12.26 9.04
N PHE A 387 7.32 10.97 9.37
CA PHE A 387 6.38 10.36 10.30
C PHE A 387 6.79 10.48 11.76
N VAL A 388 8.04 10.79 12.08
CA VAL A 388 8.38 11.25 13.43
C VAL A 388 7.81 12.64 13.68
N PHE A 389 7.98 13.56 12.74
CA PHE A 389 7.58 14.96 12.92
C PHE A 389 6.09 15.22 12.68
N ILE A 390 5.34 14.34 12.03
CA ILE A 390 3.88 14.47 11.96
C ILE A 390 3.20 14.17 13.31
N MET A 391 3.86 13.42 14.21
CA MET A 391 3.24 12.97 15.47
C MET A 391 2.83 14.12 16.39
N PRO A 392 3.66 15.14 16.67
CA PRO A 392 3.25 16.26 17.50
C PRO A 392 2.07 17.05 16.91
N TYR A 393 1.95 17.10 15.58
CA TYR A 393 0.82 17.73 14.90
C TYR A 393 -0.47 16.91 15.07
N MET A 394 -0.39 15.59 14.90
CA MET A 394 -1.52 14.68 15.07
C MET A 394 -2.02 14.61 16.53
N PHE A 395 -1.10 14.59 17.49
CA PHE A 395 -1.37 14.43 18.92
C PHE A 395 -1.37 15.75 19.70
N ARG A 396 -1.60 16.87 19.01
CA ARG A 396 -1.68 18.18 19.65
C ARG A 396 -2.83 18.26 20.65
N GLN A 397 -2.68 19.14 21.65
CA GLN A 397 -3.77 19.44 22.58
C GLN A 397 -4.87 20.27 21.88
N PRO A 398 -6.13 20.13 22.31
CA PRO A 398 -7.22 21.00 21.85
C PRO A 398 -6.86 22.48 21.89
N GLY A 399 -7.11 23.19 20.79
CA GLY A 399 -6.81 24.63 20.67
C GLY A 399 -5.33 25.00 20.54
N ALA A 400 -4.40 24.04 20.59
CA ALA A 400 -2.99 24.32 20.39
C ALA A 400 -2.66 24.43 18.90
N ALA A 401 -2.07 25.55 18.49
CA ALA A 401 -1.45 25.69 17.17
C ALA A 401 -0.04 25.06 17.21
N VAL A 402 0.14 23.92 16.55
CA VAL A 402 1.42 23.20 16.50
C VAL A 402 1.94 23.23 15.07
N THR A 403 2.64 24.30 14.69
CA THR A 403 3.12 24.53 13.32
C THR A 403 4.60 24.21 13.13
N TRP A 404 5.40 24.20 14.22
CA TRP A 404 6.83 23.93 14.13
C TRP A 404 7.23 22.59 13.46
N PRO A 405 6.44 21.49 13.52
CA PRO A 405 6.82 20.25 12.84
C PRO A 405 6.53 20.26 11.33
N GLU A 406 5.69 21.18 10.85
CA GLU A 406 5.29 21.30 9.45
C GLU A 406 6.47 21.30 8.48
N PRO A 407 7.44 22.22 8.59
CA PRO A 407 8.58 22.24 7.67
C PRO A 407 9.39 20.92 7.71
N LEU A 408 9.44 20.24 8.85
CA LEU A 408 10.22 19.01 9.01
C LEU A 408 9.52 17.81 8.36
N PHE A 409 8.22 17.65 8.59
CA PHE A 409 7.51 16.55 7.95
C PHE A 409 7.31 16.79 6.45
N GLU A 410 7.10 18.03 6.01
CA GLU A 410 7.04 18.39 4.60
C GLU A 410 8.38 18.14 3.90
N ALA A 411 9.50 18.51 4.53
CA ALA A 411 10.83 18.16 4.02
C ALA A 411 11.02 16.64 3.92
N GLY A 412 10.54 15.87 4.90
CA GLY A 412 10.59 14.41 4.87
C GLY A 412 9.82 13.80 3.69
N ILE A 413 8.58 14.27 3.48
CA ILE A 413 7.75 13.89 2.33
C ILE A 413 8.45 14.29 1.02
N GLY A 414 8.99 15.51 0.95
CA GLY A 414 9.72 16.01 -0.21
C GLY A 414 10.92 15.14 -0.57
N VAL A 415 11.72 14.74 0.42
CA VAL A 415 12.86 13.82 0.23
C VAL A 415 12.40 12.45 -0.25
N ALA A 416 11.31 11.90 0.30
CA ALA A 416 10.76 10.62 -0.13
C ALA A 416 10.25 10.68 -1.58
N MET A 417 9.53 11.73 -1.97
CA MET A 417 9.03 11.93 -3.33
C MET A 417 10.16 12.18 -4.32
N LEU A 418 11.16 12.99 -3.97
CA LEU A 418 12.35 13.20 -4.79
C LEU A 418 13.12 11.90 -4.99
N SER A 419 13.22 11.06 -3.96
CA SER A 419 13.87 9.75 -4.05
C SER A 419 13.16 8.82 -5.03
N LEU A 420 11.82 8.77 -5.00
CA LEU A 420 11.04 8.04 -5.99
C LEU A 420 11.30 8.57 -7.41
N ALA A 421 11.26 9.88 -7.60
CA ALA A 421 11.48 10.52 -8.90
C ALA A 421 12.89 10.23 -9.46
N VAL A 422 13.92 10.41 -8.65
CA VAL A 422 15.32 10.13 -9.02
C VAL A 422 15.49 8.66 -9.40
N TYR A 423 14.94 7.74 -8.62
CA TYR A 423 14.99 6.30 -8.92
C TYR A 423 14.35 5.98 -10.28
N LEU A 424 13.13 6.47 -10.51
CA LEU A 424 12.40 6.18 -11.75
C LEU A 424 13.11 6.75 -12.97
N VAL A 425 13.57 8.01 -12.90
CA VAL A 425 14.34 8.65 -13.99
C VAL A 425 15.64 7.88 -14.24
N ALA A 426 16.38 7.52 -13.20
CA ALA A 426 17.63 6.77 -13.34
C ALA A 426 17.42 5.40 -13.99
N GLU A 427 16.39 4.65 -13.59
CA GLU A 427 16.06 3.35 -14.19
C GLU A 427 15.61 3.50 -15.66
N ILE A 428 14.83 4.52 -15.99
CA ILE A 428 14.41 4.80 -17.38
C ILE A 428 15.64 5.14 -18.24
N VAL A 429 16.52 6.02 -17.76
CA VAL A 429 17.76 6.38 -18.47
C VAL A 429 18.67 5.17 -18.64
N ALA A 430 18.89 4.38 -17.58
CA ALA A 430 19.67 3.15 -17.64
C ALA A 430 19.07 2.15 -18.65
N PHE A 431 17.74 2.02 -18.65
CA PHE A 431 17.00 1.19 -19.59
C PHE A 431 17.25 1.60 -21.03
N PHE A 432 17.24 2.89 -21.37
CA PHE A 432 17.51 3.34 -22.75
C PHE A 432 18.99 3.23 -23.12
N ARG A 433 19.91 3.60 -22.22
CA ARG A 433 21.36 3.54 -22.43
C ARG A 433 21.92 2.12 -22.50
N GLY A 434 21.15 1.12 -22.06
CA GLY A 434 21.56 -0.28 -22.13
C GLY A 434 22.53 -0.67 -21.04
N TRP A 435 22.60 0.14 -19.98
CA TRP A 435 23.26 -0.24 -18.74
C TRP A 435 22.50 -1.43 -18.18
N THR A 436 23.13 -2.61 -18.26
CA THR A 436 22.58 -3.77 -17.58
C THR A 436 22.60 -3.45 -16.09
N VAL A 437 21.48 -3.70 -15.43
CA VAL A 437 21.36 -3.72 -13.97
C VAL A 437 22.22 -4.85 -13.34
N GLU A 438 23.17 -5.41 -14.09
CA GLU A 438 24.15 -6.43 -13.70
C GLU A 438 25.61 -5.92 -13.78
N SER A 439 25.88 -4.66 -14.11
CA SER A 439 27.26 -4.20 -14.41
C SER A 439 28.05 -3.55 -13.26
N THR A 440 27.72 -3.80 -11.99
CA THR A 440 28.63 -3.47 -10.88
C THR A 440 28.55 -4.53 -9.77
N GLY A 441 29.51 -5.44 -9.75
CA GLY A 441 29.77 -6.36 -8.63
C GLY A 441 29.78 -7.83 -9.02
N SER A 442 30.76 -8.22 -9.82
CA SER A 442 31.29 -9.59 -9.83
C SER A 442 32.02 -9.82 -8.50
N ASP A 443 31.31 -10.33 -7.49
CA ASP A 443 31.93 -10.96 -6.32
C ASP A 443 31.20 -12.29 -6.08
N THR A 444 31.65 -13.31 -6.80
CA THR A 444 31.64 -14.72 -6.37
C THR A 444 33.04 -15.03 -5.87
N PRO A 445 33.18 -15.82 -4.79
CA PRO A 445 33.09 -17.28 -4.94
C PRO A 445 31.73 -17.86 -4.57
#